data_AF-U6DLU3-F1
#
_entry.id   AF-U6DLU3-F1
#
_cell.length_a   1.000
_cell.length_b   1.000
_cell.length_c   1.000
_cell.angle_alpha   90.00
_cell.angle_beta   90.00
_cell.angle_gamma   90.00
#
_symmetry.space_group_name_H-M   'P 1'
#
loop_
_entity.id
_entity.type
_entity.pdbx_description
1 polymer ?
#
loop_
_entity_poly.entity_id
_entity_poly.type
_entity_poly.pdbx_seq_one_letter_code
_entity_poly.pdbx_strand_id
1 'polypeptide(L)'
;LSPEAKSLLSGLLRKDPKQRLGGGPEDAKEIMQHRFFASIVWQDVYEKKLSPPFKPQVTSETDTRYFDEEFTAQMITITPPDQGDTMEGEDSERRPHFPQFSYSASGTA
;
A
#
# COMPACT_ATOMS: atom_id res chain seq x y z
N LEU A 1 -15.18 13.08 -18.35
CA LEU A 1 -13.70 12.86 -18.34
C LEU A 1 -13.05 13.85 -19.27
N SER A 2 -12.00 14.56 -18.81
CA SER A 2 -11.20 15.44 -19.66
C SER A 2 -10.49 14.65 -20.77
N PRO A 3 -10.08 15.29 -21.88
CA PRO A 3 -9.29 14.64 -22.93
C PRO A 3 -8.03 13.96 -22.39
N GLU A 4 -7.33 14.61 -21.46
CA GLU A 4 -6.11 14.11 -20.84
C GLU A 4 -6.39 12.86 -19.98
N ALA A 5 -7.51 12.86 -19.23
CA ALA A 5 -7.91 11.70 -18.44
C ALA A 5 -8.26 10.50 -19.33
N LYS A 6 -9.00 10.73 -20.42
CA LYS A 6 -9.32 9.68 -21.39
C LYS A 6 -8.06 9.12 -22.06
N SER A 7 -7.11 9.99 -22.43
CA SER A 7 -5.82 9.61 -23.01
C SER A 7 -5.03 8.72 -22.05
N LEU A 8 -4.92 9.13 -20.78
CA LEU A 8 -4.21 8.36 -19.75
C LEU A 8 -4.82 6.96 -19.60
N LEU A 9 -6.15 6.89 -19.40
CA LEU A 9 -6.85 5.61 -19.25
C LEU A 9 -6.69 4.72 -20.48
N SER A 10 -6.80 5.30 -21.68
CA SER A 10 -6.63 4.56 -22.94
C SER A 10 -5.22 3.98 -23.06
N GLY A 11 -4.20 4.71 -22.62
CA GLY A 11 -2.80 4.26 -22.61
C GLY A 11 -2.53 3.16 -21.58
N LEU A 12 -3.01 3.34 -20.34
CA LEU A 12 -2.83 2.37 -19.24
C LEU A 12 -3.61 1.07 -19.47
N LEU A 13 -4.76 1.14 -20.15
CA LEU A 13 -5.65 -0.01 -20.37
C LEU A 13 -5.44 -0.70 -21.73
N ARG A 14 -4.31 -0.46 -22.41
CA ARG A 14 -3.98 -1.23 -23.62
C ARG A 14 -3.78 -2.70 -23.27
N LYS A 15 -4.44 -3.57 -24.05
CA LYS A 15 -4.42 -5.02 -23.85
C LYS A 15 -3.02 -5.60 -24.04
N ASP A 16 -2.33 -5.21 -25.10
CA ASP A 16 -0.94 -5.59 -25.36
C ASP A 16 0.00 -4.84 -24.39
N PRO A 17 0.73 -5.54 -23.50
CA PRO A 17 1.65 -4.91 -22.54
C PRO A 17 2.76 -4.09 -23.21
N LYS A 18 3.25 -4.51 -24.38
CA LYS A 18 4.32 -3.80 -25.11
C LYS A 18 3.88 -2.43 -25.64
N GLN A 19 2.57 -2.25 -25.73
CA GLN A 19 1.93 -1.05 -26.23
C GLN A 19 1.36 -0.17 -25.12
N ARG A 20 1.26 -0.71 -23.90
CA ARG A 20 0.70 -0.05 -22.72
C ARG A 20 1.63 1.07 -22.24
N LEU A 21 1.04 2.19 -21.83
CA LEU A 21 1.78 3.29 -21.22
C LEU A 21 2.51 2.79 -19.95
N GLY A 22 3.82 3.01 -19.88
CA GLY A 22 4.70 2.47 -18.85
C GLY A 22 5.20 1.05 -19.12
N GLY A 23 4.85 0.44 -20.25
CA GLY A 23 5.33 -0.90 -20.64
C GLY A 23 6.69 -0.90 -21.34
N GLY A 24 7.26 0.29 -21.63
CA GLY A 24 8.57 0.46 -22.23
C GLY A 24 9.72 0.53 -21.20
N PRO A 25 10.97 0.76 -21.65
CA PRO A 25 12.14 0.81 -20.78
C PRO A 25 12.15 1.96 -19.77
N GLU A 26 11.40 3.04 -20.03
CA GLU A 26 11.27 4.18 -19.12
C GLU A 26 10.26 3.94 -17.99
N ASP A 27 9.48 2.86 -18.07
CA ASP A 27 8.55 2.41 -17.03
C ASP A 27 7.68 3.56 -16.47
N ALA A 28 7.66 3.77 -15.15
CA ALA A 28 6.86 4.81 -14.51
C ALA A 28 7.17 6.24 -15.03
N LYS A 29 8.38 6.52 -15.53
CA LYS A 29 8.73 7.86 -16.04
C LYS A 29 7.87 8.24 -17.24
N GLU A 30 7.49 7.27 -18.08
CA GLU A 30 6.59 7.50 -19.21
C GLU A 30 5.22 7.98 -18.73
N ILE A 31 4.71 7.36 -17.65
CA ILE A 31 3.43 7.73 -17.02
C ILE A 31 3.55 9.11 -16.37
N MET A 32 4.65 9.38 -15.67
CA MET A 32 4.92 10.64 -14.98
C MET A 32 4.98 11.85 -15.93
N GLN A 33 5.42 11.63 -17.18
CA GLN A 33 5.50 12.65 -18.22
C GLN A 33 4.18 12.87 -18.97
N HIS A 34 3.15 12.04 -18.73
CA HIS A 34 1.88 12.16 -19.44
C HIS A 34 1.18 13.50 -19.10
N ARG A 35 0.57 14.16 -20.10
CA ARG A 35 -0.06 15.50 -19.96
C ARG A 35 -1.13 15.61 -18.87
N PHE A 36 -1.73 14.49 -18.48
CA PHE A 36 -2.65 14.46 -17.34
C PHE A 36 -1.99 14.91 -16.02
N PHE A 37 -0.68 14.68 -15.86
CA PHE A 37 0.10 15.06 -14.69
C PHE A 37 0.98 16.30 -14.93
N ALA A 38 0.69 17.12 -15.95
CA ALA A 38 1.56 18.24 -16.34
C ALA A 38 1.79 19.28 -15.22
N SER A 39 0.88 19.41 -14.26
CA SER A 39 1.01 20.31 -13.10
C SER A 39 1.75 19.69 -11.91
N ILE A 40 2.14 18.42 -11.97
CA ILE A 40 2.73 17.70 -10.85
C ILE A 40 4.25 17.84 -10.87
N VAL A 41 4.80 18.39 -9.78
CA VAL A 41 6.23 18.30 -9.47
C VAL A 41 6.45 17.01 -8.68
N TRP A 42 7.00 15.98 -9.32
CA TRP A 42 7.13 14.64 -8.73
C TRP A 42 8.03 14.59 -7.49
N GLN A 43 9.00 15.48 -7.38
CA GLN A 43 9.81 15.60 -6.17
C GLN A 43 8.97 16.05 -4.96
N ASP A 44 8.01 16.96 -5.17
CA ASP A 44 7.09 17.42 -4.12
C ASP A 44 6.09 16.33 -3.71
N VAL A 45 5.76 15.40 -4.63
CA VAL A 45 4.99 14.19 -4.30
C VAL A 45 5.79 13.30 -3.35
N TYR A 46 7.04 13.00 -3.70
CA TYR A 46 7.93 12.15 -2.91
C TYR A 46 8.17 12.72 -1.50
N GLU A 47 8.39 14.02 -1.41
CA GLU A 47 8.64 14.75 -0.16
C GLU A 47 7.35 15.10 0.60
N LYS A 48 6.18 14.65 0.12
CA LYS A 48 4.85 14.90 0.73
C LYS A 48 4.54 16.40 0.93
N LYS A 49 5.02 17.26 0.04
CA LYS A 49 4.78 18.72 0.06
C LYS A 49 3.43 19.12 -0.53
N LEU A 50 2.86 18.28 -1.41
CA LEU A 50 1.54 18.54 -1.96
C LEU A 50 0.47 18.38 -0.87
N SER A 51 -0.39 19.39 -0.73
CA SER A 51 -1.53 19.30 0.19
C SER A 51 -2.55 18.28 -0.33
N PRO A 52 -2.90 17.24 0.45
CA PRO A 52 -3.94 16.30 0.05
C PRO A 52 -5.28 17.01 -0.14
N PRO A 53 -6.06 16.66 -1.18
CA PRO A 53 -7.39 17.26 -1.40
C PRO A 53 -8.40 16.87 -0.31
N PHE A 54 -8.13 15.79 0.42
CA PHE A 54 -8.93 15.31 1.54
C PHE A 54 -8.02 15.07 2.75
N LYS A 55 -8.42 15.62 3.90
CA LYS A 55 -7.78 15.36 5.20
C LYS A 55 -8.78 14.60 6.08
N PRO A 56 -8.51 13.33 6.43
CA PRO A 56 -9.37 12.55 7.32
C PRO A 56 -9.64 13.30 8.64
N GLN A 57 -10.89 13.28 9.10
CA GLN A 57 -11.32 13.95 10.33
C GLN A 57 -11.45 12.92 11.45
N VAL A 58 -10.32 12.40 11.91
CA VAL A 58 -10.26 11.50 13.06
C VAL A 58 -10.26 12.28 14.37
N THR A 59 -10.91 11.75 15.41
CA THR A 59 -11.03 12.43 16.71
C THR A 59 -10.02 11.95 17.75
N SER A 60 -9.38 10.80 17.54
CA SER A 60 -8.36 10.23 18.42
C SER A 60 -7.44 9.28 17.64
N GLU A 61 -6.33 8.86 18.26
CA GLU A 61 -5.43 7.84 17.72
C GLU A 61 -6.08 6.46 17.55
N THR A 62 -7.22 6.23 18.21
CA THR A 62 -7.99 4.98 18.20
C THR A 62 -9.28 5.06 17.38
N ASP A 63 -9.51 6.16 16.66
CA ASP A 63 -10.73 6.35 15.87
C ASP A 63 -10.75 5.47 14.61
N THR A 64 -11.75 4.62 14.50
CA THR A 64 -11.91 3.66 13.40
C THR A 64 -12.99 4.05 12.39
N ARG A 65 -13.47 5.31 12.36
CA ARG A 65 -14.60 5.75 11.52
C ARG A 65 -14.49 5.54 10.01
N TYR A 66 -13.28 5.33 9.49
CA TYR A 66 -13.04 5.07 8.06
C TYR A 66 -12.84 3.57 7.76
N PHE A 67 -13.04 2.71 8.75
CA PHE A 67 -13.10 1.25 8.62
C PHE A 67 -14.56 0.79 8.67
N ASP A 68 -14.87 -0.33 8.01
CA ASP A 68 -16.21 -0.91 8.03
C ASP A 68 -16.58 -1.42 9.43
N GLU A 69 -17.84 -1.22 9.81
CA GLU A 69 -18.40 -1.73 11.06
C GLU A 69 -18.44 -3.26 11.07
N GLU A 70 -18.53 -3.91 9.90
CA GLU A 70 -18.44 -5.38 9.78
C GLU A 70 -17.18 -5.94 10.46
N PHE A 71 -16.07 -5.19 10.46
CA PHE A 71 -14.81 -5.60 11.09
C PHE A 71 -14.65 -5.02 12.48
N THR A 72 -14.95 -3.73 12.67
CA THR A 72 -14.67 -3.04 13.94
C THR A 72 -15.63 -3.41 15.06
N ALA A 73 -16.80 -3.98 14.75
CA ALA A 73 -17.74 -4.53 15.73
C ALA A 73 -17.40 -5.96 16.18
N GLN A 74 -16.42 -6.62 15.55
CA GLN A 74 -16.03 -7.97 15.94
C GLN A 74 -15.30 -7.97 17.29
N MET A 75 -15.53 -9.00 18.10
CA MET A 75 -14.78 -9.17 19.33
C MET A 75 -13.34 -9.53 19.01
N ILE A 76 -12.39 -8.78 19.56
CA ILE A 76 -10.97 -9.10 19.49
C ILE A 76 -10.72 -10.32 20.38
N THR A 77 -10.50 -11.48 19.76
CA THR A 77 -10.06 -12.69 20.46
C THR A 77 -8.58 -12.93 20.15
N ILE A 78 -7.71 -12.59 21.09
CA ILE A 78 -6.33 -13.08 21.05
C ILE A 78 -6.40 -14.50 21.61
N THR A 79 -6.26 -15.51 20.76
CA THR A 79 -6.09 -16.89 21.23
C THR A 79 -4.75 -16.95 21.97
N PRO A 80 -4.75 -17.14 23.31
CA PRO A 80 -3.49 -17.32 24.01
C PRO A 80 -2.83 -18.64 23.55
N PRO A 81 -1.49 -18.73 23.50
CA PRO A 81 -0.82 -20.00 23.29
C PRO A 81 -1.23 -20.98 24.39
N ASP A 82 -1.41 -22.25 24.06
CA ASP A 82 -1.73 -23.30 25.04
C ASP A 82 -0.63 -23.33 26.12
N GLN A 83 -1.04 -23.33 27.40
CA GLN A 83 -0.16 -23.14 28.57
C GLN A 83 0.92 -24.23 28.77
N GLY A 84 1.04 -25.20 27.87
CA GLY A 84 1.98 -26.31 27.93
C GLY A 84 3.05 -26.34 26.84
N ASP A 85 2.91 -25.57 25.76
CA ASP A 85 3.81 -25.63 24.59
C ASP A 85 4.69 -24.37 24.53
N THR A 86 5.90 -24.46 25.06
CA THR A 86 6.94 -23.48 24.74
C THR A 86 7.48 -23.82 23.35
N MET A 87 6.87 -23.27 22.31
CA MET A 87 7.20 -23.56 20.90
C MET A 87 8.50 -22.91 20.40
N GLU A 88 9.33 -22.41 21.32
CA GLU A 88 10.62 -21.82 20.98
C GLU A 88 11.57 -22.90 20.45
N GLY A 89 11.84 -22.86 19.14
CA GLY A 89 12.71 -23.84 18.47
C GLY A 89 11.99 -25.07 17.91
N GLU A 90 10.65 -25.09 17.88
CA GLU A 90 9.92 -26.11 17.12
C GLU A 90 10.16 -25.93 15.62
N ASP A 91 10.66 -26.99 14.99
CA ASP A 91 10.81 -27.08 13.54
C ASP A 91 10.25 -28.43 13.08
N SER A 92 8.97 -28.43 12.69
CA SER A 92 8.24 -29.62 12.25
C SER A 92 7.58 -29.36 10.90
N GLU A 93 7.22 -30.42 10.16
CA GLU A 93 6.52 -30.27 8.87
C GLU A 93 5.20 -29.47 9.00
N ARG A 94 4.54 -29.51 10.16
CA ARG A 94 3.27 -28.80 10.40
C ARG A 94 3.47 -27.39 10.95
N ARG A 95 4.62 -27.12 11.56
CA ARG A 95 5.01 -25.84 12.16
C ARG A 95 6.51 -25.63 11.88
N PRO A 96 6.86 -25.30 10.63
CA PRO A 96 8.26 -25.09 10.29
C PRO A 96 8.74 -23.77 10.88
N HIS A 97 10.02 -23.71 11.23
CA HIS A 97 10.63 -22.43 11.56
C HIS A 97 10.64 -21.52 10.31
N PHE A 98 10.05 -20.33 10.43
CA PHE A 98 10.03 -19.36 9.32
C PHE A 98 11.26 -18.45 9.37
N PRO A 99 12.23 -18.60 8.44
CA PRO A 99 13.36 -17.69 8.39
C PRO A 99 12.88 -16.27 8.09
N GLN A 100 13.64 -15.27 8.58
CA GLN A 100 13.38 -13.84 8.38
C GLN A 100 12.10 -13.28 9.05
N PHE A 101 11.48 -14.01 9.99
CA PHE A 101 10.33 -13.52 10.77
C PHE A 101 10.67 -12.71 12.03
N SER A 102 11.96 -12.59 12.38
CA SER A 102 12.43 -11.80 13.54
C SER A 102 12.94 -10.42 13.13
N TYR A 103 12.21 -9.71 12.26
CA TYR A 103 12.60 -8.40 11.77
C TYR A 103 12.20 -7.29 12.75
N SER A 104 13.16 -6.46 13.13
CA SER A 104 12.92 -5.15 13.75
C SER A 104 13.56 -4.09 12.88
N ALA A 105 12.79 -3.09 12.46
CA ALA A 105 13.34 -1.99 11.69
C ALA A 105 14.31 -1.21 12.57
N SER A 106 15.52 -0.93 12.06
CA SER A 106 16.41 0.04 12.68
C SER A 106 15.64 1.37 12.75
N GLY A 107 15.29 1.80 13.96
CA GLY A 107 14.55 3.04 14.17
C GLY A 107 15.24 4.18 13.42
N THR A 108 14.56 4.76 12.45
CA THR A 108 14.97 6.02 11.83
C THR A 108 14.15 7.11 12.48
N ALA A 109 14.83 7.98 13.21
CA ALA A 109 14.28 9.19 13.80
C ALA A 109 13.93 10.21 12.72
#